data_AF-A0A9Q9V3E4-F1
#
_entry.id   AF-A0A9Q9V3E4-F1
#
_cell.length_a   1.000
_cell.length_b   1.000
_cell.length_c   1.000
_cell.angle_alpha   90.00
_cell.angle_beta   90.00
_cell.angle_gamma   90.00
#
_symmetry.space_group_name_H-M   'P 1'
#
loop_
_entity.id
_entity.type
_entity.pdbx_description
1 polymer ?
#
loop_
_entity_poly.entity_id
_entity_poly.type
_entity_poly.pdbx_seq_one_letter_code
_entity_poly.pdbx_strand_id
1 'polypeptide(L)'
;MDYGMKEKNPINNVHFYCKNDPTKAIKIRKKQVSKLLPEHFAEQLIRVYCKKTDDKSLEAAKKYFVQWCMDRNFTKPQDGDIIAPELTPLKRDWHMLERDDEDSERDDNAEDNHLGMREETPRKTGRNVKVSLFQAQGESRL
;
A
#
# COMPACT_ATOMS: atom_id res chain seq x y z
N MET A 1 8.52 -1.51 2.17
CA MET A 1 9.51 -0.58 1.62
C MET A 1 9.18 0.78 2.16
N ASP A 2 10.15 1.54 2.66
CA ASP A 2 9.93 2.90 3.15
C ASP A 2 11.17 3.78 2.95
N TYR A 3 11.05 5.07 3.32
CA TYR A 3 12.11 6.07 3.17
C TYR A 3 13.01 6.17 4.41
N GLY A 4 13.18 5.06 5.14
CA GLY A 4 13.99 4.96 6.36
C GLY A 4 13.31 5.51 7.62
N MET A 5 12.06 5.99 7.50
CA MET A 5 11.29 6.57 8.61
C MET A 5 9.82 6.11 8.63
N LYS A 6 9.56 4.86 8.21
CA LYS A 6 8.21 4.32 8.07
C LYS A 6 7.34 5.26 7.22
N GLU A 7 6.15 5.60 7.70
CA GLU A 7 5.17 6.42 6.97
C GLU A 7 5.56 7.93 6.91
N LYS A 8 6.64 8.34 7.59
CA LYS A 8 7.02 9.75 7.70
C LYS A 8 7.97 10.14 6.57
N ASN A 9 7.76 11.34 6.01
CA ASN A 9 8.74 11.97 5.13
C ASN A 9 10.01 12.34 5.93
N PRO A 10 11.18 11.75 5.64
CA PRO A 10 12.41 12.08 6.35
C PRO A 10 12.84 13.54 6.18
N ILE A 11 12.48 14.20 5.07
CA ILE A 11 12.85 15.59 4.78
C ILE A 11 12.25 16.58 5.79
N ASN A 12 11.12 16.24 6.43
CA ASN A 12 10.52 17.08 7.47
C ASN A 12 11.39 17.21 8.74
N ASN A 13 12.37 16.31 8.90
CA ASN A 13 13.33 16.30 10.01
C ASN A 13 14.69 16.88 9.61
N VAL A 14 14.83 17.38 8.38
CA VAL A 14 16.05 18.03 7.87
C VAL A 14 15.94 19.55 8.06
N HIS A 15 17.04 20.16 8.49
CA HIS A 15 17.19 21.61 8.51
C HIS A 15 18.10 22.04 7.35
N PHE A 16 17.73 23.13 6.70
CA PHE A 16 18.45 23.73 5.58
C PHE A 16 18.94 25.11 6.00
N TYR A 17 19.85 25.68 5.20
CA TYR A 17 20.27 27.08 5.32
C TYR A 17 20.22 27.73 3.94
N CYS A 18 20.10 29.06 3.91
CA CYS A 18 20.19 29.84 2.68
C CYS A 18 21.62 30.33 2.48
N LYS A 19 22.11 30.43 1.23
CA LYS A 19 23.46 30.97 0.94
C LYS A 19 23.69 32.35 1.58
N ASN A 20 22.67 33.20 1.61
CA ASN A 20 22.75 34.56 2.15
C ASN A 20 22.75 34.61 3.69
N ASP A 21 22.28 33.55 4.36
CA ASP A 21 22.29 33.44 5.82
C ASP A 21 22.59 31.98 6.23
N PRO A 22 23.89 31.60 6.27
CA PRO A 22 24.31 30.23 6.59
C PRO A 22 24.08 29.82 8.04
N THR A 23 23.87 30.79 8.95
CA THR A 23 23.71 30.53 10.38
C THR A 23 22.27 30.22 10.77
N LYS A 24 21.31 30.56 9.92
CA LYS A 24 19.89 30.37 10.19
C LYS A 24 19.38 29.07 9.61
N ALA A 25 18.96 28.18 10.51
CA ALA A 25 18.26 26.96 10.15
C ALA A 25 16.82 27.26 9.71
N ILE A 26 16.40 26.66 8.59
CA ILE A 26 15.04 26.73 8.05
C ILE A 26 14.53 25.33 7.73
N LYS A 27 13.20 25.19 7.65
CA LYS A 27 12.53 23.99 7.14
C LYS A 27 11.92 24.28 5.78
N ILE A 28 11.98 23.29 4.89
CA ILE A 28 11.34 23.34 3.56
C ILE A 28 10.18 22.35 3.56
N ARG A 29 8.96 22.84 3.33
CA ARG A 29 7.74 22.00 3.28
C ARG A 29 7.62 21.34 1.91
N LYS A 30 7.01 20.13 1.84
CA LYS A 30 6.78 19.39 0.58
C LYS A 30 6.23 20.26 -0.56
N LYS A 31 5.20 21.07 -0.26
CA LYS A 31 4.52 21.96 -1.22
C LYS A 31 5.46 23.03 -1.84
N GLN A 32 6.57 23.36 -1.19
CA GLN A 32 7.54 24.35 -1.67
C GLN A 32 8.59 23.76 -2.63
N VAL A 33 8.66 22.43 -2.74
CA VAL A 33 9.70 21.74 -3.53
C VAL A 33 9.15 21.35 -4.90
N SER A 34 8.12 20.50 -4.93
CA SER A 34 7.52 20.00 -6.16
C SER A 34 6.19 19.30 -5.88
N LYS A 35 5.25 19.38 -6.83
CA LYS A 35 4.02 18.59 -6.83
C LYS A 35 4.26 17.11 -7.18
N LEU A 36 5.38 16.78 -7.83
CA LEU A 36 5.73 15.41 -8.24
C LEU A 36 6.42 14.58 -7.14
N LEU A 37 6.27 14.98 -5.88
CA LEU A 37 6.87 14.26 -4.76
C LEU A 37 5.94 13.15 -4.25
N PRO A 38 6.49 12.01 -3.78
CA PRO A 38 5.71 10.92 -3.21
C PRO A 38 4.72 11.40 -2.14
N GLU A 39 3.48 10.92 -2.20
CA GLU A 39 2.47 11.15 -1.16
C GLU A 39 2.60 10.18 0.00
N HIS A 40 2.93 8.94 -0.32
CA HIS A 40 3.12 7.86 0.63
C HIS A 40 4.61 7.53 0.74
N PHE A 41 5.11 7.37 1.97
CA PHE A 41 6.54 7.12 2.24
C PHE A 41 6.82 5.67 2.68
N ALA A 42 5.77 4.86 2.80
CA ALA A 42 5.86 3.45 3.12
C ALA A 42 4.80 2.64 2.36
N GLU A 43 5.18 1.43 1.95
CA GLU A 43 4.33 0.46 1.26
C GLU A 43 4.72 -0.98 1.64
N GLN A 44 3.86 -1.94 1.34
CA GLN A 44 4.11 -3.36 1.56
C GLN A 44 4.02 -4.13 0.25
N LEU A 45 4.99 -5.01 0.01
CA LEU A 45 5.02 -5.93 -1.12
C LEU A 45 4.82 -7.35 -0.61
N ILE A 46 3.79 -8.02 -1.11
CA ILE A 46 3.51 -9.42 -0.80
C ILE A 46 4.01 -10.27 -1.97
N ARG A 47 4.90 -11.23 -1.68
CA ARG A 47 5.39 -12.20 -2.65
C ARG A 47 4.96 -13.60 -2.24
N VAL A 48 4.43 -14.36 -3.18
CA VAL A 48 3.96 -15.74 -2.96
C VAL A 48 4.83 -16.69 -3.79
N TYR A 49 5.26 -17.80 -3.17
CA TYR A 49 6.07 -18.82 -3.80
C TYR A 49 5.39 -20.17 -3.66
N CYS A 50 5.35 -20.95 -4.75
CA CYS A 50 4.91 -22.34 -4.71
C CYS A 50 6.12 -23.26 -4.62
N LYS A 51 6.08 -24.23 -3.70
CA LYS A 51 7.15 -25.23 -3.55
C LYS A 51 7.14 -26.27 -4.67
N LYS A 52 5.96 -26.53 -5.26
CA LYS A 52 5.79 -27.47 -6.36
C LYS A 52 6.07 -26.75 -7.67
N THR A 53 6.91 -27.36 -8.50
CA THR A 53 7.38 -26.80 -9.76
C THR A 53 6.75 -27.46 -10.99
N ASP A 54 5.82 -28.41 -10.79
CA ASP A 54 5.05 -28.96 -11.90
C ASP A 54 4.06 -27.93 -12.45
N ASP A 55 3.89 -27.92 -13.77
CA ASP A 55 3.10 -26.91 -14.47
C ASP A 55 1.66 -26.83 -13.95
N LYS A 56 1.03 -27.98 -13.66
CA LYS A 56 -0.33 -28.05 -13.13
C LYS A 56 -0.44 -27.36 -11.76
N SER A 57 0.46 -27.66 -10.83
CA SER A 57 0.47 -27.01 -9.52
C SER A 57 0.79 -25.52 -9.61
N LEU A 58 1.66 -25.12 -10.55
CA LEU A 58 2.03 -23.73 -10.75
C LEU A 58 0.86 -22.91 -11.33
N GLU A 59 0.15 -23.44 -12.33
CA GLU A 59 -1.07 -22.85 -12.90
C GLU A 59 -2.16 -22.71 -11.83
N ALA A 60 -2.41 -23.76 -11.05
CA ALA A 60 -3.36 -23.70 -9.95
C ALA A 60 -2.96 -22.64 -8.90
N ALA A 61 -1.68 -22.61 -8.51
CA ALA A 61 -1.17 -21.64 -7.54
C ALA A 61 -1.33 -20.19 -8.01
N LYS A 62 -1.09 -19.91 -9.30
CA LYS A 62 -1.32 -18.58 -9.90
C LYS A 62 -2.79 -18.16 -9.75
N LYS A 63 -3.73 -19.06 -10.07
CA LYS A 63 -5.18 -18.78 -9.93
C LYS A 63 -5.59 -18.55 -8.48
N TYR A 64 -5.13 -19.39 -7.56
CA TYR A 64 -5.38 -19.21 -6.13
C TYR A 64 -4.81 -17.89 -5.59
N PHE A 65 -3.65 -17.48 -6.07
CA PHE A 65 -3.06 -16.20 -5.69
C PHE A 65 -3.92 -15.03 -6.16
N VAL A 66 -4.37 -15.02 -7.41
CA VAL A 66 -5.26 -13.97 -7.93
C VAL A 66 -6.58 -13.93 -7.16
N GLN A 67 -7.20 -15.09 -6.91
CA GLN A 67 -8.42 -15.19 -6.11
C GLN A 67 -8.21 -14.62 -4.71
N TRP A 68 -7.11 -14.98 -4.05
CA TRP A 68 -6.79 -14.47 -2.72
C TRP A 68 -6.59 -12.95 -2.70
N CYS A 69 -5.97 -12.39 -3.74
CA CYS A 69 -5.87 -10.93 -3.91
C CYS A 69 -7.25 -10.27 -4.04
N MET A 70 -8.18 -10.87 -4.79
CA MET A 70 -9.55 -10.37 -4.91
C MET A 70 -10.28 -10.39 -3.56
N ASP A 71 -10.21 -11.50 -2.84
CA ASP A 71 -10.90 -11.72 -1.56
C ASP A 71 -10.38 -10.79 -0.45
N ARG A 72 -9.07 -10.50 -0.46
CA ARG A 72 -8.41 -9.60 0.49
C ARG A 72 -8.44 -8.14 0.06
N ASN A 73 -8.99 -7.83 -1.10
CA ASN A 73 -9.01 -6.50 -1.69
C ASN A 73 -7.60 -5.90 -1.87
N PHE A 74 -6.64 -6.75 -2.28
CA PHE A 74 -5.31 -6.30 -2.68
C PHE A 74 -5.31 -5.76 -4.12
N THR A 75 -4.22 -5.07 -4.47
CA THR A 75 -3.97 -4.58 -5.83
C THR A 75 -3.93 -5.76 -6.80
N LYS A 76 -4.42 -5.52 -8.02
CA LYS A 76 -4.33 -6.48 -9.12
C LYS A 76 -2.87 -6.86 -9.37
N PRO A 77 -2.50 -8.15 -9.41
CA PRO A 77 -1.20 -8.56 -9.92
C PRO A 77 -1.01 -8.08 -11.36
N GLN A 78 0.18 -7.60 -11.72
CA GLN A 78 0.44 -7.01 -13.04
C GLN A 78 0.17 -7.98 -14.20
N ASP A 79 0.47 -9.26 -14.00
CA ASP A 79 0.24 -10.36 -14.94
C ASP A 79 -1.11 -11.05 -14.72
N GLY A 80 -1.99 -10.48 -13.88
CA GLY A 80 -3.27 -11.07 -13.48
C GLY A 80 -4.16 -11.49 -14.65
N ASP A 81 -4.26 -10.65 -15.69
CA ASP A 81 -5.08 -10.93 -16.89
C ASP A 81 -4.52 -12.06 -17.75
N ILE A 82 -3.22 -12.35 -17.63
CA ILE A 82 -2.57 -13.42 -18.37
C ILE A 82 -2.70 -14.73 -17.59
N ILE A 83 -2.52 -14.69 -16.26
CA ILE A 83 -2.45 -15.89 -15.42
C ILE A 83 -3.81 -16.38 -14.94
N ALA A 84 -4.82 -15.51 -14.87
CA ALA A 84 -6.18 -15.84 -14.46
C ALA A 84 -7.23 -14.95 -15.18
N PRO A 85 -7.29 -15.01 -16.53
CA PRO A 85 -8.22 -14.21 -17.35
C PRO A 85 -9.69 -14.42 -16.98
N GLU A 86 -10.03 -15.54 -16.35
CA GLU A 86 -11.38 -15.86 -15.90
C GLU A 86 -11.76 -15.20 -14.57
N LEU A 87 -10.78 -14.73 -13.79
CA LEU A 87 -11.00 -14.16 -12.44
C LEU A 87 -10.95 -12.64 -12.45
N THR A 88 -10.00 -12.04 -13.16
CA THR A 88 -9.80 -10.57 -13.14
C THR A 88 -11.05 -9.78 -13.54
N PRO A 89 -11.89 -10.19 -14.52
CA PRO A 89 -13.09 -9.43 -14.90
C PRO A 89 -14.17 -9.39 -13.81
N LEU A 90 -14.12 -10.31 -12.84
CA LEU A 90 -15.12 -10.39 -11.77
C LEU A 90 -14.91 -9.30 -10.71
N LYS A 91 -13.72 -8.68 -10.65
CA LYS A 91 -13.41 -7.60 -9.71
C LYS A 91 -13.48 -6.23 -10.40
N ARG A 92 -14.66 -5.59 -10.35
CA ARG A 92 -14.87 -4.28 -11.01
C ARG A 92 -13.85 -3.22 -10.63
N ASP A 93 -13.43 -3.16 -9.36
CA ASP A 93 -12.48 -2.16 -8.86
C ASP A 93 -11.13 -2.20 -9.59
N TRP A 94 -10.74 -3.38 -10.10
CA TRP A 94 -9.51 -3.55 -10.87
C TRP A 94 -9.57 -2.95 -12.27
N HIS A 95 -10.76 -2.59 -12.75
CA HIS A 95 -10.97 -1.91 -14.03
C HIS A 95 -11.29 -0.42 -13.86
N MET A 96 -11.56 0.06 -12.64
CA MET A 96 -11.92 1.46 -12.38
C MET A 96 -10.73 2.34 -11.99
N LEU A 97 -9.64 1.76 -11.48
CA LEU A 97 -8.43 2.50 -11.10
C LEU A 97 -7.67 3.11 -12.30
N GLU A 98 -8.12 2.87 -13.53
CA GLU A 98 -7.58 3.54 -14.72
C GLU A 98 -8.24 4.91 -14.98
N ARG A 99 -9.30 5.27 -14.24
CA ARG A 99 -10.03 6.53 -14.40
C ARG A 99 -9.70 7.51 -13.28
N ASP A 100 -8.80 8.42 -13.61
CA ASP A 100 -8.65 9.79 -13.13
C ASP A 100 -8.31 9.99 -11.63
N ASP A 101 -7.02 10.25 -11.41
CA ASP A 101 -6.50 11.04 -10.28
C ASP A 101 -7.03 12.49 -10.37
N GLU A 102 -8.30 12.73 -10.04
CA GLU A 102 -8.80 14.09 -9.80
C GLU A 102 -8.51 14.49 -8.34
N ASP A 103 -7.63 15.50 -8.21
CA ASP A 103 -7.20 16.20 -7.00
C ASP A 103 -8.36 16.46 -6.02
N SER A 104 -8.40 15.73 -4.91
CA SER A 104 -9.15 16.16 -3.73
C SER A 104 -8.23 16.96 -2.81
N GLU A 105 -8.13 18.27 -3.08
CA GLU A 105 -7.44 19.21 -2.20
C GLU A 105 -8.15 19.25 -0.83
N ARG A 106 -7.58 18.59 0.18
CA ARG A 106 -7.89 18.89 1.58
C ARG A 106 -6.95 19.99 2.07
N ASP A 107 -7.54 21.15 2.30
CA ASP A 107 -6.89 22.32 2.89
C ASP A 107 -6.79 22.13 4.41
N ASP A 108 -5.70 21.52 4.87
CA ASP A 108 -5.36 21.49 6.30
C ASP A 108 -4.73 22.83 6.72
N ASN A 109 -5.54 23.89 6.71
CA ASN A 109 -5.25 25.14 7.39
C ASN A 109 -6.22 25.28 8.58
N ALA A 110 -5.84 24.69 9.71
CA ALA A 110 -6.41 25.06 11.01
C ALA A 110 -5.26 25.19 12.02
N GLU A 111 -5.03 26.44 12.41
CA GLU A 111 -4.18 26.84 13.52
C GLU A 111 -4.71 26.24 14.83
N ASP A 112 -3.82 25.58 15.57
CA ASP A 112 -4.12 25.02 16.90
C ASP A 112 -4.13 26.14 17.94
N ASN A 113 -5.34 26.52 18.36
CA ASN A 113 -5.59 27.21 19.62
C ASN A 113 -6.87 26.66 20.28
N HIS A 114 -6.66 25.76 21.23
CA HIS A 114 -7.41 25.54 22.48
C HIS A 114 -8.81 24.85 22.49
N LEU A 115 -8.78 23.61 23.01
CA LEU A 115 -9.66 22.96 24.03
C LEU A 115 -11.16 22.73 23.76
N GLY A 116 -11.54 21.43 23.68
CA GLY A 116 -12.91 20.99 23.95
C GLY A 116 -13.33 19.64 23.36
N MET A 117 -13.49 18.65 24.24
CA MET A 117 -14.31 17.44 24.12
C MET A 117 -13.79 16.27 23.24
N ARG A 118 -13.51 15.17 23.94
CA ARG A 118 -12.97 13.90 23.46
C ARG A 118 -14.13 12.92 23.28
N GLU A 119 -14.46 12.56 22.04
CA GLU A 119 -15.22 11.35 21.73
C GLU A 119 -14.30 10.38 20.99
N GLU A 120 -13.92 9.28 21.67
CA GLU A 120 -13.00 8.29 21.13
C GLU A 120 -13.75 7.33 20.20
N THR A 121 -13.42 7.36 18.91
CA THR A 121 -13.73 6.24 18.01
C THR A 121 -12.58 5.23 18.02
N PRO A 122 -12.84 3.91 18.01
CA PRO A 122 -11.81 2.92 18.25
C PRO A 122 -10.80 2.87 17.12
N ARG A 123 -9.53 3.15 17.43
CA ARG A 123 -8.38 2.88 16.56
C ARG A 123 -8.34 1.39 16.27
N LYS A 124 -8.55 1.00 15.01
CA LYS A 124 -8.33 -0.38 14.55
C LYS A 124 -6.83 -0.67 14.65
N THR A 125 -6.46 -1.35 15.74
CA THR A 125 -5.14 -1.94 15.95
C THR A 125 -4.77 -2.85 14.79
N GLY A 126 -3.49 -2.77 14.39
CA GLY A 126 -2.90 -3.52 13.30
C GLY A 126 -3.32 -4.98 13.31
N ARG A 127 -3.88 -5.44 12.20
CA ARG A 127 -4.18 -6.85 11.99
C ARG A 127 -2.84 -7.58 11.86
N ASN A 128 -2.51 -8.38 12.87
CA ASN A 128 -1.50 -9.43 12.76
C ASN A 128 -1.87 -10.32 11.56
N VAL A 129 -1.00 -10.37 10.55
CA VAL A 129 -1.14 -11.29 9.43
C VAL A 129 -0.80 -12.69 9.96
N LYS A 130 -1.84 -13.48 10.27
CA LYS A 130 -1.67 -14.91 10.54
C LYS A 130 -1.15 -15.57 9.26
N VAL A 131 0.02 -16.19 9.36
CA VAL A 131 0.55 -17.10 8.34
C VAL A 131 -0.29 -18.37 8.42
N SER A 132 -1.28 -18.50 7.54
CA SER A 132 -2.01 -19.75 7.38
C SER A 132 -1.26 -20.63 6.40
N LEU A 133 -0.54 -21.62 6.93
CA LEU A 133 0.01 -22.72 6.15
C LEU A 133 -1.14 -23.66 5.79
N PHE A 134 -1.67 -23.54 4.58
CA PHE A 134 -2.67 -24.49 4.08
C PHE A 134 -1.96 -25.78 3.66
N GLN A 135 -2.12 -26.85 4.45
CA GLN A 135 -1.81 -28.20 4.03
C GLN A 135 -2.98 -28.71 3.18
N ALA A 136 -2.73 -28.97 1.90
CA ALA A 136 -3.66 -29.68 1.04
C ALA A 136 -3.84 -31.10 1.58
N GLN A 137 -5.05 -31.46 1.99
CA GLN A 137 -5.39 -32.84 2.33
C GLN A 137 -5.29 -33.67 1.05
N GLY A 138 -4.37 -34.63 1.06
CA GLY A 138 -4.28 -35.63 0.00
C GLY A 138 -5.45 -36.60 0.14
N GLU A 139 -6.33 -36.62 -0.85
CA GLU A 139 -7.28 -37.72 -1.04
C GLU A 139 -6.49 -39.01 -1.26
N SER A 140 -6.47 -39.88 -0.26
CA SER A 140 -6.07 -41.27 -0.43
C SER A 140 -7.30 -42.06 -0.87
N ARG A 141 -7.37 -42.35 -2.17
CA ARG A 141 -8.21 -43.43 -2.69
C ARG A 141 -7.39 -44.73 -2.67
N LEU A 142 -7.78 -45.66 -1.80
CA LEU A 142 -8.13 -47.06 -2.11
C LEU A 142 -8.62 -47.72 -0.81
#